data_AF-A0A8J8ACJ4-F1
#
_entry.id   AF-A0A8J8ACJ4-F1
#
_cell.length_a   1.000
_cell.length_b   1.000
_cell.length_c   1.000
_cell.angle_alpha   90.00
_cell.angle_beta   90.00
_cell.angle_gamma   90.00
#
_symmetry.space_group_name_H-M   'P 1'
#
loop_
_entity.id
_entity.type
_entity.pdbx_description
1 polymer ?
#
loop_
_entity_poly.entity_id
_entity_poly.type
_entity_poly.pdbx_seq_one_letter_code
_entity_poly.pdbx_strand_id
1 'polypeptide(L)'
;MLINETKGRAWHGRVKLADTFFRRFRGLMLVRDINYALVFVLPAETKANASIHMFFMLSDIDVIWLDSSRRVVDFKTAKKWRVYTPKKAARYVIEGPVGVIKALDVGEGDLISWTPSDEGRKSVPVKVPLPGKISFDKGPNGMALTEGVREIEVRRN
;
A
#
# COMPACT_ATOMS: atom_id res chain seq x y z
N MET A 1 3.40 6.65 -12.63
CA MET A 1 3.64 5.94 -13.91
C MET A 1 4.33 4.61 -13.66
N LEU A 2 4.21 3.66 -14.59
CA LEU A 2 4.95 2.40 -14.61
C LEU A 2 6.01 2.47 -15.71
N ILE A 3 7.19 1.89 -15.47
CA ILE A 3 8.31 1.90 -16.41
C ILE A 3 8.90 0.49 -16.49
N ASN A 4 9.07 -0.01 -17.71
CA ASN A 4 9.91 -1.16 -18.01
C ASN A 4 11.31 -0.64 -18.31
N GLU A 5 12.19 -0.73 -17.32
CA GLU A 5 13.57 -0.24 -17.37
C GLU A 5 14.41 -1.02 -18.38
N THR A 6 14.11 -2.31 -18.56
CA THR A 6 14.84 -3.18 -19.50
C THR A 6 14.61 -2.76 -20.95
N LYS A 7 13.44 -2.21 -21.26
CA LYS A 7 13.02 -1.90 -22.64
C LYS A 7 12.81 -0.41 -22.89
N GLY A 8 12.99 0.45 -21.88
CA GLY A 8 12.74 1.89 -21.99
C GLY A 8 11.28 2.22 -22.35
N ARG A 9 10.32 1.38 -21.95
CA ARG A 9 8.89 1.59 -22.20
C ARG A 9 8.21 2.12 -20.95
N ALA A 10 7.23 3.01 -21.11
CA ALA A 10 6.52 3.60 -19.99
C ALA A 10 5.01 3.65 -20.23
N TRP A 11 4.25 3.39 -19.17
CA TRP A 11 2.82 3.61 -19.10
C TRP A 11 2.53 4.77 -18.15
N HIS A 12 2.00 5.87 -18.71
CA HIS A 12 1.89 7.17 -18.05
C HIS A 12 0.64 7.36 -17.18
N GLY A 13 -0.10 6.29 -16.88
CA GLY A 13 -1.26 6.39 -16.02
C GLY A 13 -0.91 6.55 -14.54
N ARG A 14 -1.95 6.83 -13.74
CA ARG A 14 -1.84 6.92 -12.29
C ARG A 14 -1.45 5.57 -11.71
N VAL A 15 -0.52 5.58 -10.78
CA VAL A 15 -0.13 4.41 -9.97
C VAL A 15 -0.44 4.68 -8.51
N LYS A 16 -1.11 3.75 -7.84
CA LYS A 16 -1.41 3.79 -6.40
C LYS A 16 -0.74 2.62 -5.69
N LEU A 17 -0.41 2.80 -4.41
CA LEU A 17 0.07 1.72 -3.55
C LEU A 17 -1.08 1.15 -2.70
N ALA A 18 -1.21 -0.18 -2.70
CA ALA A 18 -2.04 -0.94 -1.76
C ALA A 18 -1.18 -1.38 -0.58
N ASP A 19 -0.88 -0.44 0.31
CA ASP A 19 -0.03 -0.65 1.49
C ASP A 19 -0.78 -1.31 2.66
N THR A 20 -2.07 -1.01 2.81
CA THR A 20 -2.94 -1.47 3.91
C THR A 20 -3.74 -2.71 3.55
N PHE A 21 -4.03 -3.57 4.54
CA PHE A 21 -4.78 -4.82 4.37
C PHE A 21 -6.12 -4.61 3.65
N PHE A 22 -6.90 -3.58 4.05
CA PHE A 22 -8.17 -3.25 3.41
C PHE A 22 -8.01 -2.81 1.95
N ARG A 23 -6.96 -2.05 1.62
CA ARG A 23 -6.69 -1.66 0.22
C ARG A 23 -6.30 -2.88 -0.61
N ARG A 24 -5.57 -3.83 -0.04
CA ARG A 24 -5.20 -5.09 -0.70
C ARG A 24 -6.41 -6.00 -0.92
N PHE A 25 -7.27 -6.12 0.10
CA PHE A 25 -8.47 -6.96 0.01
C PHE A 25 -9.49 -6.41 -0.98
N ARG A 26 -9.68 -5.08 -1.05
CA ARG A 26 -10.61 -4.48 -2.01
C ARG A 26 -10.08 -4.49 -3.44
N GLY A 27 -8.79 -4.26 -3.62
CA GLY A 27 -8.16 -4.17 -4.95
C GLY A 27 -8.94 -3.25 -5.89
N LEU A 28 -9.18 -3.72 -7.11
CA LEU A 28 -9.98 -3.06 -8.15
C LEU A 28 -11.45 -3.56 -8.20
N MET A 29 -11.93 -4.27 -7.17
CA MET A 29 -13.30 -4.81 -7.15
C MET A 29 -14.35 -3.71 -7.19
N LEU A 30 -15.43 -3.98 -7.94
CA LEU A 30 -16.55 -3.05 -8.15
C LEU A 30 -16.16 -1.69 -8.75
N VAL A 31 -14.93 -1.54 -9.26
CA VAL A 31 -14.51 -0.36 -10.02
C VAL A 31 -14.96 -0.53 -11.47
N ARG A 32 -15.82 0.40 -11.94
CA ARG A 32 -16.33 0.38 -13.33
C ARG A 32 -15.28 0.86 -14.34
N ASP A 33 -14.61 1.97 -14.04
CA ASP A 33 -13.59 2.57 -14.89
C ASP A 33 -12.21 2.40 -14.25
N ILE A 34 -11.49 1.37 -14.67
CA ILE A 34 -10.13 1.09 -14.21
C ILE A 34 -9.18 1.96 -15.04
N ASN A 35 -8.81 3.12 -14.51
CA ASN A 35 -7.94 4.09 -15.19
C ASN A 35 -6.61 4.34 -14.44
N TYR A 36 -6.29 3.48 -13.48
CA TYR A 36 -5.06 3.53 -12.70
C TYR A 36 -4.52 2.12 -12.47
N ALA A 37 -3.22 2.02 -12.22
CA ALA A 37 -2.58 0.79 -11.76
C ALA A 37 -2.44 0.79 -10.24
N LEU A 38 -2.61 -0.37 -9.62
CA LEU A 38 -2.48 -0.61 -8.20
C LEU A 38 -1.31 -1.57 -7.97
N VAL A 39 -0.35 -1.15 -7.16
CA VAL A 39 0.80 -1.99 -6.78
C VAL A 39 0.59 -2.51 -5.38
N PHE A 40 0.57 -3.83 -5.25
CA PHE A 40 0.45 -4.55 -4.00
C PHE A 40 1.84 -4.97 -3.54
N VAL A 41 2.20 -4.61 -2.31
CA VAL A 41 3.43 -5.06 -1.65
C VAL A 41 3.08 -6.21 -0.73
N LEU A 42 3.43 -7.45 -1.09
CA LEU A 42 3.05 -8.63 -0.32
C LEU A 42 3.93 -8.80 0.93
N PRO A 43 3.41 -9.39 2.02
CA PRO A 43 4.17 -9.55 3.27
C PRO A 43 5.31 -10.57 3.16
N ALA A 44 5.18 -11.58 2.29
CA ALA A 44 6.21 -12.57 1.99
C ALA A 44 6.19 -12.93 0.50
N GLU A 45 7.37 -13.18 -0.06
CA GLU A 45 7.54 -13.59 -1.46
C GLU A 45 7.19 -15.07 -1.63
N THR A 46 5.93 -15.37 -1.90
CA THR A 46 5.43 -16.74 -2.08
C THR A 46 4.38 -16.78 -3.18
N LYS A 47 4.15 -17.96 -3.78
CA LYS A 47 3.08 -18.14 -4.77
C LYS A 47 1.70 -17.92 -4.16
N ALA A 48 1.47 -18.46 -2.96
CA ALA A 48 0.17 -18.42 -2.30
C ALA A 48 -0.26 -16.98 -1.94
N ASN A 49 0.67 -16.15 -1.44
CA ASN A 49 0.37 -14.75 -1.13
C ASN A 49 0.16 -13.90 -2.39
N ALA A 50 0.73 -14.32 -3.50
CA ALA A 50 0.67 -13.63 -4.78
C ALA A 50 -0.51 -14.10 -5.65
N SER A 51 -1.25 -15.11 -5.22
CA SER A 51 -2.48 -15.51 -5.91
C SER A 51 -3.51 -14.40 -5.81
N ILE A 52 -4.15 -14.09 -6.93
CA ILE A 52 -5.23 -13.11 -7.02
C ILE A 52 -6.55 -13.79 -7.34
N HIS A 53 -7.64 -13.16 -6.94
CA HIS A 53 -8.98 -13.57 -7.32
C HIS A 53 -9.66 -12.49 -8.15
N MET A 54 -10.36 -12.93 -9.19
CA MET A 54 -11.15 -12.07 -10.07
C MET A 54 -12.66 -12.13 -9.76
N PHE A 55 -13.03 -12.60 -8.57
CA PHE A 55 -14.40 -12.50 -8.07
C PHE A 55 -14.75 -11.02 -7.84
N PHE A 56 -15.98 -10.61 -8.19
CA PHE A 56 -16.47 -9.23 -8.04
C PHE A 56 -15.75 -8.16 -8.89
N MET A 57 -14.95 -8.58 -9.87
CA MET A 57 -14.35 -7.71 -10.87
C MET A 57 -15.36 -7.40 -11.98
N LEU A 58 -15.61 -6.11 -12.23
CA LEU A 58 -16.54 -5.66 -13.28
C LEU A 58 -15.90 -5.65 -14.67
N SER A 59 -14.58 -5.72 -14.75
CA SER A 59 -13.76 -5.65 -15.97
C SER A 59 -12.60 -6.64 -15.90
N ASP A 60 -12.09 -7.05 -17.06
CA ASP A 60 -10.80 -7.75 -17.13
C ASP A 60 -9.68 -6.76 -16.79
N ILE A 61 -8.55 -7.27 -16.29
CA ILE A 61 -7.38 -6.46 -15.94
C ILE A 61 -6.10 -7.09 -16.44
N ASP A 62 -5.06 -6.29 -16.60
CA ASP A 62 -3.71 -6.79 -16.77
C ASP A 62 -3.05 -6.93 -15.39
N VAL A 63 -2.34 -8.05 -15.21
CA VAL A 63 -1.66 -8.39 -13.97
C VAL A 63 -0.22 -8.76 -14.25
N ILE A 64 0.68 -8.17 -13.48
CA ILE A 64 2.12 -8.43 -13.56
C ILE A 64 2.61 -8.81 -12.17
N TRP A 65 3.27 -9.96 -12.06
CA TRP A 65 3.87 -10.43 -10.83
C TRP A 65 5.37 -10.19 -10.86
N LEU A 66 5.92 -9.65 -9.78
CA LEU A 66 7.34 -9.34 -9.66
C LEU A 66 7.96 -9.99 -8.41
N ASP A 67 9.21 -10.41 -8.51
CA ASP A 67 10.03 -10.84 -7.36
C ASP A 67 10.46 -9.64 -6.47
N SER A 68 11.20 -9.91 -5.39
CA SER A 68 11.75 -8.86 -4.52
C SER A 68 12.71 -7.90 -5.22
N SER A 69 13.35 -8.33 -6.30
CA SER A 69 14.22 -7.51 -7.15
C SER A 69 13.44 -6.70 -8.20
N ARG A 70 12.10 -6.75 -8.16
CA ARG A 70 11.18 -6.12 -9.13
C ARG A 70 11.30 -6.67 -10.55
N ARG A 71 11.77 -7.91 -10.70
CA ARG A 71 11.79 -8.59 -11.99
C ARG A 71 10.50 -9.36 -12.23
N VAL A 72 10.02 -9.34 -13.46
CA VAL A 72 8.79 -10.02 -13.85
C VAL A 72 8.97 -11.53 -13.73
N VAL A 73 8.12 -12.16 -12.92
CA VAL A 73 8.07 -13.61 -12.77
C VAL A 73 6.90 -14.26 -13.51
N ASP A 74 5.85 -13.49 -13.77
CA ASP A 74 4.68 -13.90 -14.56
C ASP A 74 3.87 -12.65 -14.95
N PHE A 75 3.04 -12.76 -15.98
CA PHE A 75 2.11 -11.70 -16.38
C PHE A 75 0.93 -12.28 -17.17
N LYS A 76 -0.26 -11.71 -16.99
CA LYS A 76 -1.47 -12.19 -17.65
C LYS A 76 -2.57 -11.14 -17.70
N THR A 77 -3.35 -11.14 -18.77
CA THR A 77 -4.68 -10.51 -18.76
C THR A 77 -5.65 -11.43 -18.02
N ALA A 78 -5.97 -11.06 -16.78
CA ALA A 78 -6.85 -11.79 -15.90
C ALA A 78 -8.33 -11.56 -16.28
N LYS A 79 -9.06 -12.67 -16.45
CA LYS A 79 -10.49 -12.70 -16.81
C LYS A 79 -11.34 -12.81 -15.55
N LYS A 80 -12.52 -12.20 -15.59
CA LYS A 80 -13.51 -12.24 -14.49
C LYS A 80 -13.80 -13.68 -14.05
N TRP A 81 -14.16 -13.84 -12.77
CA TRP A 81 -14.62 -15.10 -12.17
C TRP A 81 -13.58 -16.24 -12.18
N ARG A 82 -12.30 -15.89 -12.14
CA ARG A 82 -11.19 -16.85 -12.10
C ARG A 82 -10.21 -16.52 -10.97
N VAL A 83 -9.41 -17.50 -10.61
CA VAL A 83 -8.28 -17.35 -9.70
C VAL A 83 -7.00 -17.55 -10.50
N TYR A 84 -5.98 -16.74 -10.20
CA TYR A 84 -4.68 -16.81 -10.84
C TYR A 84 -3.59 -16.95 -9.80
N THR A 85 -2.68 -17.87 -10.03
CA THR A 85 -1.47 -18.08 -9.22
C THR A 85 -0.26 -17.93 -10.13
N PRO A 86 0.75 -17.14 -9.76
CA PRO A 86 1.90 -16.90 -10.63
C PRO A 86 2.77 -18.15 -10.79
N LYS A 87 3.47 -18.22 -11.93
CA LYS A 87 4.44 -19.29 -12.24
C LYS A 87 5.54 -19.44 -11.18
N LYS A 88 6.03 -18.34 -10.59
CA LYS A 88 7.04 -18.31 -9.52
C LYS A 88 6.57 -17.44 -8.36
N ALA A 89 7.28 -17.51 -7.23
CA ALA A 89 6.99 -16.66 -6.09
C ALA A 89 7.12 -15.18 -6.48
N ALA A 90 6.26 -14.33 -5.93
CA ALA A 90 6.26 -12.90 -6.20
C ALA A 90 6.17 -12.11 -4.90
N ARG A 91 6.87 -10.99 -4.84
CA ARG A 91 6.84 -10.01 -3.76
C ARG A 91 5.87 -8.86 -4.06
N TYR A 92 5.71 -8.53 -5.33
CA TYR A 92 4.83 -7.48 -5.79
C TYR A 92 3.83 -8.00 -6.82
N VAL A 93 2.63 -7.46 -6.79
CA VAL A 93 1.61 -7.65 -7.83
C VAL A 93 1.21 -6.28 -8.34
N ILE A 94 1.16 -6.10 -9.64
CA ILE A 94 0.66 -4.89 -10.28
C ILE A 94 -0.64 -5.27 -10.99
N GLU A 95 -1.74 -4.67 -10.58
CA GLU A 95 -3.02 -4.76 -11.29
C GLU A 95 -3.29 -3.45 -12.01
N GLY A 96 -3.71 -3.49 -13.27
CA GLY A 96 -4.00 -2.28 -14.03
C GLY A 96 -4.98 -2.50 -15.18
N PRO A 97 -5.34 -1.43 -15.92
CA PRO A 97 -6.19 -1.57 -17.08
C PRO A 97 -5.60 -2.52 -18.13
N VAL A 98 -6.48 -3.19 -18.87
CA VAL A 98 -6.07 -3.95 -20.05
C VAL A 98 -5.32 -3.03 -21.01
N GLY A 99 -4.15 -3.48 -21.46
CA GLY A 99 -3.25 -2.74 -22.32
C GLY A 99 -1.97 -2.28 -21.62
N VAL A 100 -1.89 -2.34 -20.28
CA VAL A 100 -0.65 -2.04 -19.55
C VAL A 100 0.47 -3.01 -19.95
N ILE A 101 0.19 -4.32 -20.06
CA ILE A 101 1.18 -5.33 -20.46
C ILE A 101 1.72 -5.00 -21.86
N LYS A 102 0.83 -4.63 -22.78
CA LYS A 102 1.20 -4.27 -24.16
C LYS A 102 1.98 -2.96 -24.21
N ALA A 103 1.57 -1.94 -23.45
CA ALA A 103 2.23 -0.63 -23.43
C ALA A 103 3.68 -0.71 -22.91
N LEU A 104 3.91 -1.57 -21.92
CA LEU A 104 5.23 -1.81 -21.34
C LEU A 104 6.05 -2.88 -22.09
N ASP A 105 5.45 -3.56 -23.06
CA ASP A 105 6.00 -4.74 -23.73
C ASP A 105 6.56 -5.76 -22.70
N VAL A 106 5.74 -6.17 -21.73
CA VAL A 106 6.22 -6.97 -20.59
C VAL A 106 6.68 -8.36 -21.04
N GLY A 107 7.91 -8.73 -20.64
CA GLY A 107 8.45 -10.09 -20.70
C GLY A 107 8.91 -10.61 -19.35
N GLU A 108 9.08 -11.93 -19.22
CA GLU A 108 9.69 -12.53 -18.01
C GLU A 108 11.13 -12.05 -17.84
N GLY A 109 11.52 -11.69 -16.62
CA GLY A 109 12.85 -11.18 -16.27
C GLY A 109 13.03 -9.67 -16.41
N ASP A 110 12.10 -8.97 -17.06
CA ASP A 110 12.12 -7.52 -17.22
C ASP A 110 12.07 -6.81 -15.86
N LEU A 111 12.79 -5.71 -15.74
CA LEU A 111 12.81 -4.89 -14.53
C LEU A 111 11.72 -3.81 -14.62
N ILE A 112 10.74 -3.87 -13.71
CA ILE A 112 9.65 -2.90 -13.65
C ILE A 112 9.84 -1.95 -12.46
N SER A 113 9.81 -0.65 -12.74
CA SER A 113 9.78 0.40 -11.72
C SER A 113 8.46 1.17 -11.77
N TRP A 114 8.16 1.89 -10.70
CA TRP A 114 6.94 2.70 -10.63
C TRP A 114 7.14 3.95 -9.79
N THR A 115 6.43 5.00 -10.18
CA THR A 115 6.29 6.25 -9.42
C THR A 115 4.83 6.36 -8.96
N PRO A 116 4.56 6.26 -7.64
CA PRO A 116 3.23 6.50 -7.10
C PRO A 116 2.74 7.91 -7.44
N SER A 117 1.45 8.05 -7.68
CA SER A 117 0.81 9.36 -7.83
C SER A 117 0.35 9.78 -6.44
N ASP A 118 0.75 10.96 -5.98
CA ASP A 118 0.37 11.46 -4.66
C ASP A 118 -1.15 11.60 -4.56
N GLU A 119 -1.80 10.62 -3.92
CA GLU A 119 -3.09 10.84 -3.30
C GLU A 119 -2.82 11.14 -1.83
N GLY A 120 -2.97 12.42 -1.47
CA GLY A 120 -2.60 13.00 -0.19
C GLY A 120 -2.79 12.04 0.98
N ARG A 121 -1.70 11.78 1.71
CA ARG A 121 -1.75 11.26 3.06
C ARG A 121 -2.69 12.15 3.87
N LYS A 122 -3.97 11.77 4.04
CA LYS A 122 -4.68 12.14 5.27
C LYS A 122 -4.01 11.35 6.37
N SER A 123 -3.01 11.97 6.99
CA SER A 123 -2.46 11.54 8.27
C SER A 123 -3.62 11.33 9.22
N VAL A 124 -3.97 10.07 9.48
CA VAL A 124 -4.83 9.75 10.62
C VAL A 124 -3.93 9.95 11.83
N PRO A 125 -4.23 10.88 12.76
CA PRO A 125 -3.45 11.00 13.98
C PRO A 125 -3.64 9.71 14.77
N VAL A 126 -2.66 8.82 14.72
CA VAL A 126 -2.59 7.71 15.67
C VAL A 126 -2.25 8.36 17.01
N LYS A 127 -3.26 8.52 17.88
CA LYS A 127 -3.02 8.74 19.30
C LYS A 127 -2.37 7.47 19.84
N VAL A 128 -1.04 7.42 19.82
CA VAL A 128 -0.29 6.40 20.54
C VAL A 128 -0.31 6.82 22.01
N PRO A 129 -0.82 6.01 22.95
CA PRO A 129 -0.57 6.23 24.35
C PRO A 129 0.92 5.98 24.58
N LEU A 130 1.69 7.03 24.91
CA LEU A 130 3.07 6.89 25.35
C LEU A 130 3.07 6.14 26.70
N PRO A 131 3.67 4.94 26.80
CA PRO A 131 3.84 4.29 28.08
C PRO A 131 5.04 4.92 28.81
N GLY A 132 4.78 5.41 30.03
CA GLY A 132 5.77 5.49 31.09
C GLY A 132 6.66 6.73 31.13
N LYS A 133 6.31 7.67 32.01
CA LYS A 133 7.30 8.22 32.94
C LYS A 133 6.89 7.81 34.35
N ILE A 134 7.44 6.68 34.78
CA ILE A 134 7.53 6.33 36.18
C ILE A 134 8.73 7.13 36.71
N SER A 135 8.47 8.01 37.67
CA SER A 135 9.51 8.57 38.53
C SER A 135 9.06 8.34 39.96
N PHE A 136 9.67 7.34 40.60
CA PHE A 136 9.61 7.14 42.04
C PHE A 136 10.60 8.11 42.68
N ASP A 137 10.13 8.94 43.60
CA ASP A 137 10.98 9.45 44.67
C ASP A 137 10.28 9.20 46.01
N LYS A 138 11.05 8.66 46.95
CA LYS A 138 10.59 8.14 48.25
C LYS A 138 10.75 9.23 49.32
N GLY A 139 9.70 9.49 50.09
CA GLY A 139 9.77 10.24 51.35
C GLY A 139 8.45 10.15 52.13
N PRO A 140 8.46 9.88 53.45
CA PRO A 140 7.33 9.31 54.18
C PRO A 140 6.39 10.36 54.78
N ASN A 141 5.13 9.95 54.97
CA ASN A 141 4.09 10.58 55.79
C ASN A 141 3.34 11.79 55.20
N GLY A 142 2.08 11.53 54.83
CA GLY A 142 0.96 12.24 55.47
C GLY A 142 0.36 13.44 54.74
N MET A 143 -0.85 13.21 54.22
CA MET A 143 -1.92 14.19 53.93
C MET A 143 -1.67 15.21 52.81
N ALA A 144 -2.24 14.93 51.63
CA ALA A 144 -2.50 15.94 50.62
C ALA A 144 -3.82 16.67 50.95
N LEU A 145 -3.70 17.91 51.43
CA LEU A 145 -4.77 18.90 51.48
C LEU A 145 -4.93 19.52 50.09
N THR A 146 -6.18 19.66 49.63
CA THR A 146 -6.52 20.31 48.35
C THR A 146 -6.95 21.75 48.58
N GLU A 147 -6.18 22.71 48.07
CA GLU A 147 -6.58 24.09 47.78
C GLU A 147 -5.69 24.56 46.62
N GLY A 148 -6.08 25.40 45.67
CA GLY A 148 -7.25 26.24 45.47
C GLY A 148 -7.06 26.94 44.12
N VAL A 149 -8.17 27.41 43.58
CA VAL A 149 -8.33 28.06 42.27
C VAL A 149 -7.36 29.23 42.07
N ARG A 150 -6.76 29.36 40.88
CA ARG A 150 -6.01 30.56 40.46
C ARG A 150 -6.96 31.57 39.81
N GLU A 151 -6.98 32.77 40.37
CA GLU A 151 -7.48 33.97 39.70
C GLU A 151 -6.31 34.89 39.29
N ILE A 152 -6.60 35.77 38.33
CA ILE A 152 -5.71 36.30 37.29
C ILE A 152 -5.15 37.69 37.66
N GLU A 153 -4.12 38.13 36.90
CA GLU A 153 -3.74 39.54 36.63
C GLU A 153 -2.91 40.25 37.72
N VAL A 154 -1.94 41.16 37.49
CA VAL A 154 -1.54 42.05 36.38
C VAL A 154 0.00 42.28 36.42
N ARG A 155 0.53 42.76 35.29
CA ARG A 155 1.91 43.17 34.96
C ARG A 155 2.57 44.30 35.78
N ARG A 156 3.90 44.38 35.65
CA ARG A 156 4.88 45.51 35.61
C ARG A 156 6.05 45.23 36.58
N ASN A 157 7.30 45.46 36.24
CA ASN A 157 7.95 46.34 35.27
C ASN A 157 9.23 45.67 34.75
#